data_AF-A0A1V5HKG7-F1
#
_entry.id   AF-A0A1V5HKG7-F1
#
_cell.length_a   1.000
_cell.length_b   1.000
_cell.length_c   1.000
_cell.angle_alpha   90.00
_cell.angle_beta   90.00
_cell.angle_gamma   90.00
#
_symmetry.space_group_name_H-M   'P 1'
#
loop_
_entity.id
_entity.type
_entity.pdbx_description
1 polymer ?
#
loop_
_entity_poly.entity_id
_entity_poly.type
_entity_poly.pdbx_seq_one_letter_code
_entity_poly.pdbx_strand_id
1 'polypeptide(L)'
;MPACGEEEYAARIPTVPWDGRPVTDFYRLVSRKMIGPSSERTLQSAIAPKNVAHIHAVFSITFLDTKALVGQTGAYLSLPFDFFVKTTSKSNFLFDIAGLLPLIDSEPWFTLMAARTLSLNCLTVHYAPLWEELWDDAFARDSWTSADPRLDRDFFARLTPKWSWSCALRADMARRQALVEIDVLAALALGMTLDELLSIYRVQFPVLRQYESDTWYDANGRVVFTPSKGLPGVGLPREEFEPVKKMTEGAVTREIEDDTLPGGPFARTIEYRAPFSRRDREEDYRAAWEAFSRRAKRGTGFLGGIRGLFGRS
;
A
#
# COMPACT_ATOMS: atom_id res chain seq x y z
N MET A 1 -28.09 2.60 10.67
CA MET A 1 -28.14 3.74 11.61
C MET A 1 -27.96 3.21 13.03
N PRO A 2 -27.31 3.95 13.94
CA PRO A 2 -27.21 3.55 15.34
C PRO A 2 -28.61 3.43 15.98
N ALA A 3 -28.77 2.53 16.95
CA ALA A 3 -30.02 2.30 17.68
C ALA A 3 -30.21 3.29 18.86
N CYS A 4 -29.61 4.48 18.77
CA CYS A 4 -29.66 5.54 19.78
C CYS A 4 -29.66 6.92 19.10
N GLY A 5 -29.96 7.97 19.87
CA GLY A 5 -29.88 9.36 19.39
C GLY A 5 -28.45 9.79 19.08
N GLU A 6 -28.29 10.90 18.33
CA GLU A 6 -26.98 11.41 17.91
C GLU A 6 -26.09 11.82 19.09
N GLU A 7 -26.64 12.52 20.09
CA GLU A 7 -25.90 12.92 21.30
C GLU A 7 -25.40 11.70 22.09
N GLU A 8 -26.27 10.71 22.26
CA GLU A 8 -25.92 9.46 22.94
C GLU A 8 -24.88 8.65 22.14
N TYR A 9 -24.98 8.65 20.81
CA TYR A 9 -23.98 8.04 19.95
C TYR A 9 -22.62 8.73 20.11
N ALA A 10 -22.59 10.07 20.04
CA ALA A 10 -21.38 10.86 20.18
C ALA A 10 -20.71 10.66 21.55
N ALA A 11 -21.50 10.64 22.63
CA ALA A 11 -21.01 10.40 23.99
C ALA A 11 -20.40 8.99 24.19
N ARG A 12 -20.77 8.01 23.35
CA ARG A 12 -20.25 6.63 23.38
C ARG A 12 -19.02 6.42 22.51
N ILE A 13 -18.60 7.42 21.72
CA ILE A 13 -17.38 7.30 20.91
C ILE A 13 -16.17 7.29 21.84
N PRO A 14 -15.26 6.30 21.74
CA PRO A 14 -14.04 6.29 22.53
C PRO A 14 -13.22 7.57 22.32
N THR A 15 -12.58 8.06 23.37
CA THR A 15 -11.74 9.25 23.32
C THR A 15 -10.26 8.89 23.44
N VAL A 16 -9.40 9.74 22.89
CA VAL A 16 -7.95 9.60 23.01
C VAL A 16 -7.48 10.15 24.37
N PRO A 17 -6.42 9.56 24.98
CA PRO A 17 -6.01 9.93 26.33
C PRO A 17 -5.25 11.26 26.43
N TRP A 18 -4.77 11.83 25.33
CA TRP A 18 -3.91 13.02 25.35
C TRP A 18 -4.66 14.36 25.32
N ASP A 19 -5.84 14.42 24.72
CA ASP A 19 -6.64 15.67 24.65
C ASP A 19 -8.16 15.44 24.80
N GLY A 20 -8.59 14.19 25.04
CA GLY A 20 -9.99 13.86 25.29
C GLY A 20 -10.90 13.91 24.05
N ARG A 21 -10.38 14.19 22.85
CA ARG A 21 -11.21 14.21 21.64
C ARG A 21 -11.66 12.80 21.22
N PRO A 22 -12.82 12.67 20.57
CA PRO A 22 -13.26 11.40 19.98
C PRO A 22 -12.23 10.84 18.99
N VAL A 23 -12.03 9.51 18.98
CA VAL A 23 -11.12 8.87 18.01
C VAL A 23 -11.52 9.11 16.55
N THR A 24 -12.79 9.46 16.30
CA THR A 24 -13.30 9.80 14.97
C THR A 24 -12.76 11.12 14.43
N ASP A 25 -12.21 12.00 15.27
CA ASP A 25 -11.64 13.27 14.84
C ASP A 25 -10.25 13.11 14.20
N PHE A 26 -9.72 11.88 14.21
CA PHE A 26 -8.38 11.54 13.75
C PHE A 26 -8.42 10.58 12.55
N TYR A 27 -7.39 10.66 11.72
CA TYR A 27 -7.05 9.57 10.81
C TYR A 27 -6.57 8.38 11.65
N ARG A 28 -6.95 7.16 11.25
CA ARG A 28 -6.62 5.95 12.02
C ARG A 28 -6.10 4.86 11.11
N LEU A 29 -5.14 4.10 11.61
CA LEU A 29 -4.72 2.85 10.97
C LEU A 29 -5.76 1.79 11.30
N VAL A 30 -6.48 1.32 10.29
CA VAL A 30 -7.49 0.27 10.43
C VAL A 30 -6.98 -1.02 9.83
N SER A 31 -7.26 -2.14 10.49
CA SER A 31 -6.98 -3.49 10.04
C SER A 31 -8.21 -4.37 10.21
N ARG A 32 -8.38 -5.36 9.32
CA ARG A 32 -9.35 -6.44 9.58
C ARG A 32 -9.01 -7.15 10.87
N LYS A 33 -9.99 -7.34 11.76
CA LYS A 33 -9.78 -8.05 13.03
C LYS A 33 -9.52 -9.53 12.76
N MET A 34 -10.41 -10.19 12.02
CA MET A 34 -10.30 -11.63 11.74
C MET A 34 -9.26 -11.86 10.64
N ILE A 35 -8.21 -12.60 10.97
CA ILE A 35 -7.10 -12.92 10.08
C ILE A 35 -6.96 -14.43 9.94
N GLY A 36 -6.33 -14.90 8.87
CA GLY A 36 -6.13 -16.33 8.64
C GLY A 36 -4.75 -16.58 8.05
N PRO A 37 -3.89 -17.40 8.68
CA PRO A 37 -2.53 -17.64 8.20
C PRO A 37 -2.49 -18.35 6.84
N SER A 38 -3.57 -19.02 6.43
CA SER A 38 -3.71 -19.61 5.09
C SER A 38 -4.15 -18.62 4.01
N SER A 39 -4.44 -17.37 4.35
CA SER A 39 -4.85 -16.34 3.39
C SER A 39 -3.68 -15.89 2.51
N GLU A 40 -4.00 -15.28 1.38
CA GLU A 40 -3.03 -14.60 0.51
C GLU A 40 -2.16 -13.59 1.29
N ARG A 41 -2.84 -12.78 2.11
CA ARG A 41 -2.27 -11.80 3.04
C ARG A 41 -2.96 -11.94 4.40
N THR A 42 -2.19 -11.90 5.49
CA THR A 42 -2.71 -12.02 6.87
C THR A 42 -3.03 -10.64 7.43
N LEU A 43 -2.11 -9.68 7.25
CA LEU A 43 -2.25 -8.30 7.70
C LEU A 43 -2.68 -7.44 6.51
N GLN A 44 -3.88 -6.87 6.59
CA GLN A 44 -4.43 -5.97 5.59
C GLN A 44 -4.92 -4.73 6.29
N SER A 45 -4.38 -3.59 5.88
CA SER A 45 -4.58 -2.33 6.58
C SER A 45 -4.80 -1.17 5.62
N ALA A 46 -5.41 -0.11 6.12
CA ALA A 46 -5.60 1.15 5.41
C ALA A 46 -5.67 2.30 6.40
N ILE A 47 -5.60 3.53 5.90
CA ILE A 47 -5.91 4.72 6.69
C ILE A 47 -7.41 4.99 6.57
N ALA A 48 -8.14 5.00 7.68
CA ALA A 48 -9.52 5.48 7.71
C ALA A 48 -9.54 7.00 7.82
N PRO A 49 -10.44 7.69 7.09
CA PRO A 49 -10.56 9.14 7.18
C PRO A 49 -11.25 9.54 8.49
N LYS A 50 -11.17 10.84 8.81
CA LYS A 50 -11.90 11.45 9.93
C LYS A 50 -13.42 11.28 9.73
N ASN A 51 -14.16 11.35 10.83
CA ASN A 51 -15.62 11.32 10.91
C ASN A 51 -16.27 9.99 10.49
N VAL A 52 -15.48 8.92 10.29
CA VAL A 52 -15.99 7.58 9.99
C VAL A 52 -15.97 6.74 11.26
N ALA A 53 -16.99 5.91 11.51
CA ALA A 53 -16.93 4.89 12.54
C ALA A 53 -16.81 3.50 11.91
N HIS A 54 -16.39 2.50 12.68
CA HIS A 54 -16.37 1.12 12.24
C HIS A 54 -16.89 0.19 13.32
N ILE A 55 -17.30 -1.00 12.91
CA ILE A 55 -17.76 -2.06 13.80
C ILE A 55 -16.57 -2.87 14.35
N HIS A 56 -16.85 -3.77 15.29
CA HIS A 56 -15.86 -4.61 15.97
C HIS A 56 -15.06 -5.56 15.04
N ALA A 57 -15.53 -5.79 13.80
CA ALA A 57 -14.82 -6.58 12.80
C ALA A 57 -13.56 -5.87 12.25
N VAL A 58 -13.41 -4.58 12.56
CA VAL A 58 -12.25 -3.75 12.26
C VAL A 58 -11.59 -3.35 13.56
N PHE A 59 -10.26 -3.49 13.63
CA PHE A 59 -9.43 -2.99 14.70
C PHE A 59 -8.75 -1.69 14.22
N SER A 60 -8.72 -0.66 15.06
CA SER A 60 -8.11 0.63 14.70
C SER A 60 -7.12 1.11 15.75
N ILE A 61 -6.04 1.73 15.30
CA ILE A 61 -5.06 2.43 16.14
C ILE A 61 -5.12 3.92 15.81
N THR A 62 -5.24 4.75 16.84
CA THR A 62 -5.17 6.21 16.72
C THR A 62 -3.80 6.68 17.19
N PHE A 63 -3.16 7.56 16.43
CA PHE A 63 -1.83 8.06 16.72
C PHE A 63 -1.91 9.54 17.11
N LEU A 64 -1.05 9.94 18.04
CA LEU A 64 -0.85 11.35 18.39
C LEU A 64 -0.20 12.12 17.23
N ASP A 65 0.75 11.48 16.56
CA ASP A 65 1.54 12.03 15.45
C ASP A 65 1.18 11.35 14.12
N THR A 66 0.97 12.15 13.08
CA THR A 66 0.59 11.67 11.74
C THR A 66 1.77 11.02 11.00
N LYS A 67 3.02 11.36 11.32
CA LYS A 67 4.18 10.63 10.78
C LYS A 67 4.18 9.19 11.30
N ALA A 68 4.00 8.98 12.60
CA ALA A 68 3.86 7.64 13.17
C ALA A 68 2.70 6.84 12.51
N LEU A 69 1.54 7.48 12.28
CA LEU A 69 0.42 6.85 11.56
C LEU A 69 0.84 6.36 10.16
N VAL A 70 1.47 7.22 9.36
CA VAL A 70 1.82 6.90 7.96
C VAL A 70 2.98 5.92 7.88
N GLY A 71 4.00 6.07 8.72
CA GLY A 71 5.10 5.12 8.84
C GLY A 71 4.58 3.72 9.20
N GLN A 72 3.72 3.64 10.21
CA GLN A 72 3.13 2.37 10.63
C GLN A 72 2.17 1.78 9.59
N THR A 73 1.43 2.63 8.88
CA THR A 73 0.58 2.18 7.77
C THR A 73 1.43 1.53 6.68
N GLY A 74 2.52 2.19 6.25
CA GLY A 74 3.45 1.63 5.26
C GLY A 74 4.03 0.29 5.72
N ALA A 75 4.44 0.22 6.98
CA ALA A 75 4.90 -1.01 7.59
C ALA A 75 3.84 -2.12 7.52
N TYR A 76 2.58 -1.87 7.90
CA TYR A 76 1.51 -2.88 7.90
C TYR A 76 1.08 -3.33 6.50
N LEU A 77 1.34 -2.53 5.47
CA LEU A 77 1.13 -2.94 4.08
C LEU A 77 2.18 -3.95 3.60
N SER A 78 3.32 -4.04 4.29
CA SER A 78 4.50 -4.81 3.86
C SER A 78 4.44 -6.30 4.21
N LEU A 79 5.09 -7.14 3.40
CA LEU A 79 5.26 -8.57 3.68
C LEU A 79 6.09 -8.87 4.94
N PRO A 80 7.15 -8.13 5.31
CA PRO A 80 7.86 -8.36 6.58
C PRO A 80 6.94 -8.28 7.81
N PHE A 81 6.05 -7.27 7.87
CA PHE A 81 5.10 -7.13 8.98
C PHE A 81 3.96 -8.15 8.90
N ASP A 82 3.46 -8.44 7.70
CA ASP A 82 2.48 -9.52 7.51
C ASP A 82 3.06 -10.87 7.96
N PHE A 83 4.33 -11.14 7.63
CA PHE A 83 5.04 -12.35 8.05
C PHE A 83 5.11 -12.47 9.57
N PHE A 84 5.48 -11.40 10.27
CA PHE A 84 5.46 -11.41 11.73
C PHE A 84 4.07 -11.77 12.28
N VAL A 85 3.00 -11.14 11.77
CA VAL A 85 1.64 -11.46 12.21
C VAL A 85 1.28 -12.91 11.87
N LYS A 86 1.69 -13.39 10.70
CA LYS A 86 1.44 -14.76 10.24
C LYS A 86 2.08 -15.82 11.13
N THR A 87 3.30 -15.60 11.63
CA THR A 87 3.98 -16.57 12.52
C THR A 87 3.34 -16.68 13.90
N THR A 88 2.60 -15.64 14.35
CA THR A 88 1.85 -15.71 15.62
C THR A 88 0.75 -16.77 15.59
N SER A 89 0.33 -17.22 14.40
CA SER A 89 -0.75 -18.19 14.19
C SER A 89 -2.09 -17.79 14.84
N LYS A 90 -2.28 -16.50 15.15
CA LYS A 90 -3.53 -16.00 15.72
C LYS A 90 -4.61 -15.84 14.66
N SER A 91 -5.85 -16.02 15.08
CA SER A 91 -7.04 -15.79 14.27
C SER A 91 -7.53 -14.34 14.32
N ASN A 92 -7.00 -13.53 15.24
CA ASN A 92 -7.37 -12.13 15.40
C ASN A 92 -6.14 -11.24 15.51
N PHE A 93 -6.17 -10.11 14.79
CA PHE A 93 -5.21 -9.01 14.93
C PHE A 93 -5.81 -7.94 15.86
N LEU A 94 -5.21 -7.79 17.05
CA LEU A 94 -5.64 -6.87 18.10
C LEU A 94 -4.41 -6.24 18.78
N PHE A 95 -4.64 -5.49 19.86
CA PHE A 95 -3.62 -4.72 20.60
C PHE A 95 -2.41 -5.54 21.05
N ASP A 96 -2.60 -6.82 21.35
CA ASP A 96 -1.59 -7.73 21.83
C ASP A 96 -0.55 -8.10 20.76
N ILE A 97 -0.95 -8.16 19.48
CA ILE A 97 -0.03 -8.32 18.35
C ILE A 97 0.44 -6.97 17.84
N ALA A 98 -0.46 -5.99 17.76
CA ALA A 98 -0.11 -4.64 17.29
C ALA A 98 0.99 -3.99 18.15
N GLY A 99 0.94 -4.20 19.48
CA GLY A 99 1.94 -3.69 20.42
C GLY A 99 3.32 -4.36 20.35
N LEU A 100 3.46 -5.47 19.60
CA LEU A 100 4.74 -6.13 19.35
C LEU A 100 5.43 -5.63 18.08
N LEU A 101 4.69 -4.95 17.20
CA LEU A 101 5.20 -4.51 15.91
C LEU A 101 6.01 -3.21 16.07
N PRO A 102 7.25 -3.14 15.56
CA PRO A 102 8.07 -1.95 15.70
C PRO A 102 7.54 -0.80 14.85
N LEU A 103 7.78 0.43 15.31
CA LEU A 103 7.51 1.64 14.54
C LEU A 103 8.58 1.83 13.47
N ILE A 104 8.18 2.28 12.28
CA ILE A 104 9.11 2.76 11.25
C ILE A 104 8.98 4.28 11.14
N ASP A 105 9.98 4.97 11.68
CA ASP A 105 10.10 6.44 11.66
C ASP A 105 11.51 6.91 11.25
N SER A 106 12.43 5.97 10.96
CA SER A 106 13.82 6.28 10.66
C SER A 106 14.01 6.75 9.21
N GLU A 107 14.78 7.83 9.05
CA GLU A 107 15.20 8.31 7.74
C GLU A 107 16.40 7.50 7.20
N PRO A 108 16.50 7.34 5.87
CA PRO A 108 15.64 7.89 4.81
C PRO A 108 14.41 7.01 4.47
N TRP A 109 14.22 5.90 5.19
CA TRP A 109 13.22 4.90 4.84
C TRP A 109 11.80 5.39 5.03
N PHE A 110 11.57 6.17 6.10
CA PHE A 110 10.28 6.81 6.36
C PHE A 110 9.84 7.66 5.17
N THR A 111 10.63 8.63 4.73
CA THR A 111 10.25 9.55 3.63
C THR A 111 9.94 8.81 2.34
N LEU A 112 10.79 7.84 1.96
CA LEU A 112 10.59 7.04 0.76
C LEU A 112 9.31 6.18 0.86
N MET A 113 9.03 5.60 2.04
CA MET A 113 7.85 4.79 2.25
C MET A 113 6.58 5.64 2.31
N ALA A 114 6.64 6.81 2.97
CA ALA A 114 5.52 7.72 3.14
C ALA A 114 4.93 8.18 1.80
N ALA A 115 5.77 8.52 0.82
CA ALA A 115 5.31 8.90 -0.52
C ALA A 115 4.40 7.83 -1.16
N ARG A 116 4.80 6.56 -1.06
CA ARG A 116 4.05 5.41 -1.60
C ARG A 116 2.80 5.13 -0.77
N THR A 117 2.92 5.13 0.55
CA THR A 117 1.81 4.88 1.48
C THR A 117 0.70 5.91 1.32
N LEU A 118 1.06 7.21 1.29
CA LEU A 118 0.11 8.29 1.08
C LEU A 118 -0.54 8.18 -0.30
N SER A 119 0.23 7.93 -1.35
CA SER A 119 -0.31 7.80 -2.70
C SER A 119 -1.25 6.60 -2.87
N LEU A 120 -1.07 5.53 -2.09
CA LEU A 120 -1.96 4.36 -2.07
C LEU A 120 -3.26 4.59 -1.29
N ASN A 121 -3.23 5.41 -0.24
CA ASN A 121 -4.34 5.62 0.70
C ASN A 121 -5.15 6.90 0.43
N CYS A 122 -4.52 7.99 0.02
CA CYS A 122 -5.14 9.30 -0.16
C CYS A 122 -5.91 9.39 -1.49
N LEU A 123 -6.90 8.53 -1.69
CA LEU A 123 -7.61 8.37 -2.97
C LEU A 123 -8.71 9.41 -3.21
N THR A 124 -9.15 10.11 -2.16
CA THR A 124 -10.26 11.07 -2.19
C THR A 124 -9.90 12.35 -1.43
N VAL A 125 -10.69 13.40 -1.66
CA VAL A 125 -10.49 14.73 -1.04
C VAL A 125 -10.49 14.71 0.49
N HIS A 126 -11.10 13.69 1.11
CA HIS A 126 -11.12 13.52 2.57
C HIS A 126 -9.74 13.25 3.18
N TYR A 127 -8.74 12.93 2.36
CA TYR A 127 -7.35 12.76 2.78
C TYR A 127 -6.47 13.97 2.48
N ALA A 128 -7.01 15.03 1.86
CA ALA A 128 -6.23 16.23 1.55
C ALA A 128 -5.53 16.84 2.78
N PRO A 129 -6.17 16.97 3.97
CA PRO A 129 -5.49 17.44 5.17
C PRO A 129 -4.27 16.59 5.57
N LEU A 130 -4.40 15.26 5.54
CA LEU A 130 -3.29 14.36 5.87
C LEU A 130 -2.13 14.47 4.86
N TRP A 131 -2.46 14.54 3.57
CA TRP A 131 -1.50 14.71 2.50
C TRP A 131 -0.72 16.02 2.65
N GLU A 132 -1.43 17.13 2.84
CA GLU A 132 -0.84 18.47 2.96
C GLU A 132 0.02 18.60 4.23
N GLU A 133 -0.41 18.00 5.34
CA GLU A 133 0.34 17.99 6.60
C GLU A 133 1.67 17.24 6.48
N LEU A 134 1.69 16.13 5.72
CA LEU A 134 2.85 15.26 5.56
C LEU A 134 3.62 15.49 4.26
N TRP A 135 3.32 16.57 3.53
CA TRP A 135 4.04 16.89 2.31
C TRP A 135 5.54 17.07 2.58
N ASP A 136 6.36 16.44 1.75
CA ASP A 136 7.80 16.65 1.68
C ASP A 136 8.22 16.83 0.22
N ASP A 137 9.01 17.88 -0.08
CA ASP A 137 9.52 18.13 -1.42
C ASP A 137 10.37 16.96 -1.96
N ALA A 138 10.88 16.09 -1.09
CA ALA A 138 11.55 14.85 -1.47
C ALA A 138 10.63 13.88 -2.22
N PHE A 139 9.32 13.94 -2.02
CA PHE A 139 8.35 13.11 -2.74
C PHE A 139 8.42 13.39 -4.25
N ALA A 140 8.53 14.67 -4.63
CA ALA A 140 8.63 15.08 -6.03
C ALA A 140 9.99 14.75 -6.66
N ARG A 141 11.02 14.51 -5.85
CA ARG A 141 12.37 14.12 -6.30
C ARG A 141 12.56 12.60 -6.38
N ASP A 142 11.57 11.83 -5.94
CA ASP A 142 11.64 10.38 -5.98
C ASP A 142 11.24 9.82 -7.36
N SER A 143 11.39 8.51 -7.54
CA SER A 143 11.03 7.80 -8.77
C SER A 143 10.77 6.33 -8.50
N TRP A 144 10.02 5.68 -9.41
CA TRP A 144 9.91 4.22 -9.45
C TRP A 144 11.29 3.57 -9.53
N THR A 145 11.47 2.46 -8.81
CA THR A 145 12.71 1.67 -8.92
C THR A 145 12.69 0.75 -10.14
N SER A 146 11.49 0.34 -10.57
CA SER A 146 11.30 -0.50 -11.75
C SER A 146 11.47 0.28 -13.04
N ALA A 147 12.04 -0.38 -14.05
CA ALA A 147 12.19 0.15 -15.39
C ALA A 147 10.98 -0.14 -16.32
N ASP A 148 9.87 -0.66 -15.78
CA ASP A 148 8.70 -1.02 -16.60
C ASP A 148 8.06 0.22 -17.25
N PRO A 149 7.86 0.23 -18.59
CA PRO A 149 7.30 1.39 -19.30
C PRO A 149 5.82 1.65 -18.98
N ARG A 150 5.13 0.70 -18.37
CA ARG A 150 3.72 0.87 -17.93
C ARG A 150 3.59 1.68 -16.65
N LEU A 151 4.71 1.96 -15.98
CA LEU A 151 4.76 2.87 -14.85
C LEU A 151 4.99 4.28 -15.36
N ASP A 152 4.09 5.18 -15.00
CA ASP A 152 4.22 6.60 -15.28
C ASP A 152 5.47 7.17 -14.58
N ARG A 153 6.48 7.50 -15.40
CA ARG A 153 7.80 7.97 -14.93
C ARG A 153 7.73 9.29 -14.20
N ASP A 154 6.77 10.12 -14.57
CA ASP A 154 6.62 11.47 -14.05
C ASP A 154 5.62 11.52 -12.89
N PHE A 155 5.07 10.36 -12.46
CA PHE A 155 4.12 10.30 -11.34
C PHE A 155 4.62 11.06 -10.11
N PHE A 156 5.84 10.75 -9.65
CA PHE A 156 6.45 11.40 -8.49
C PHE A 156 6.74 12.87 -8.78
N ALA A 157 7.35 13.19 -9.92
CA ALA A 157 7.69 14.56 -10.30
C ALA A 157 6.46 15.51 -10.40
N ARG A 158 5.27 14.96 -10.65
CA ARG A 158 4.01 15.71 -10.70
C ARG A 158 3.26 15.78 -9.36
N LEU A 159 3.78 15.17 -8.29
CA LEU A 159 3.20 15.32 -6.96
C LEU A 159 3.32 16.77 -6.49
N THR A 160 2.29 17.26 -5.80
CA THR A 160 2.19 18.64 -5.33
C THR A 160 1.87 18.70 -3.84
N PRO A 161 2.21 19.80 -3.14
CA PRO A 161 1.83 20.01 -1.74
C PRO A 161 0.33 19.95 -1.53
N LYS A 162 -0.44 20.57 -2.43
CA LYS A 162 -1.91 20.48 -2.42
C LYS A 162 -2.35 19.16 -3.03
N TRP A 163 -3.24 18.46 -2.34
CA TRP A 163 -3.78 17.20 -2.84
C TRP A 163 -4.63 17.45 -4.09
N SER A 164 -4.42 16.62 -5.11
CA SER A 164 -5.25 16.57 -6.31
C SER A 164 -5.43 15.12 -6.74
N TRP A 165 -6.29 14.89 -7.74
CA TRP A 165 -6.53 13.54 -8.24
C TRP A 165 -5.24 12.84 -8.68
N SER A 166 -4.26 13.56 -9.24
CA SER A 166 -2.99 12.98 -9.71
C SER A 166 -2.05 12.53 -8.59
N CYS A 167 -2.31 12.90 -7.32
CA CYS A 167 -1.49 12.47 -6.18
C CYS A 167 -1.71 11.00 -5.79
N ALA A 168 -2.72 10.33 -6.33
CA ALA A 168 -3.13 8.99 -5.92
C ALA A 168 -2.88 7.91 -6.98
N LEU A 169 -2.38 6.76 -6.51
CA LEU A 169 -2.11 5.58 -7.33
C LEU A 169 -3.39 4.76 -7.55
N ARG A 170 -3.88 4.79 -8.80
CA ARG A 170 -5.09 4.05 -9.22
C ARG A 170 -4.83 2.95 -10.25
N ALA A 171 -3.74 3.06 -11.02
CA ALA A 171 -3.37 2.03 -11.99
C ALA A 171 -2.88 0.76 -11.30
N ASP A 172 -3.35 -0.41 -11.76
CA ASP A 172 -3.08 -1.70 -11.10
C ASP A 172 -1.57 -1.98 -10.97
N MET A 173 -0.82 -1.81 -12.07
CA MET A 173 0.63 -1.99 -12.07
C MET A 173 1.34 -1.05 -11.08
N ALA A 174 0.94 0.22 -11.05
CA ALA A 174 1.57 1.21 -10.18
C ALA A 174 1.27 0.94 -8.69
N ARG A 175 0.06 0.50 -8.37
CA ARG A 175 -0.31 0.06 -7.01
C ARG A 175 0.49 -1.18 -6.60
N ARG A 176 0.60 -2.16 -7.49
CA ARG A 176 1.41 -3.38 -7.25
C ARG A 176 2.89 -3.04 -7.05
N GLN A 177 3.46 -2.16 -7.88
CA GLN A 177 4.85 -1.73 -7.75
C GLN A 177 5.09 -0.96 -6.45
N ALA A 178 4.17 -0.08 -6.04
CA ALA A 178 4.29 0.62 -4.75
C ALA A 178 4.31 -0.34 -3.57
N LEU A 179 3.50 -1.40 -3.57
CA LEU A 179 3.52 -2.43 -2.52
C LEU A 179 4.85 -3.21 -2.51
N VAL A 180 5.38 -3.57 -3.68
CA VAL A 180 6.71 -4.20 -3.80
C VAL A 180 7.81 -3.32 -3.23
N GLU A 181 7.78 -2.03 -3.56
CA GLU A 181 8.77 -1.07 -3.06
C GLU A 181 8.61 -0.84 -1.55
N ILE A 182 7.39 -0.83 -1.01
CA ILE A 182 7.12 -0.79 0.42
C ILE A 182 7.71 -2.01 1.15
N ASP A 183 7.59 -3.21 0.58
CA ASP A 183 8.19 -4.42 1.18
C ASP A 183 9.71 -4.28 1.37
N VAL A 184 10.38 -3.76 0.36
CA VAL A 184 11.83 -3.52 0.39
C VAL A 184 12.19 -2.42 1.37
N LEU A 185 11.45 -1.31 1.38
CA LEU A 185 11.69 -0.21 2.31
C LEU A 185 11.49 -0.64 3.76
N ALA A 186 10.46 -1.43 4.05
CA ALA A 186 10.21 -1.99 5.37
C ALA A 186 11.34 -2.96 5.77
N ALA A 187 11.77 -3.85 4.87
CA ALA A 187 12.88 -4.76 5.14
C ALA A 187 14.20 -4.02 5.42
N LEU A 188 14.52 -2.98 4.64
CA LEU A 188 15.69 -2.13 4.86
C LEU A 188 15.61 -1.38 6.19
N ALA A 189 14.44 -0.84 6.55
CA ALA A 189 14.22 -0.18 7.83
C ALA A 189 14.37 -1.12 9.03
N LEU A 190 14.02 -2.40 8.88
CA LEU A 190 14.22 -3.45 9.89
C LEU A 190 15.66 -3.99 9.94
N GLY A 191 16.55 -3.54 9.04
CA GLY A 191 17.92 -4.05 8.96
C GLY A 191 18.04 -5.47 8.41
N MET A 192 17.03 -5.93 7.67
CA MET A 192 17.04 -7.25 7.02
C MET A 192 17.96 -7.25 5.80
N THR A 193 18.28 -8.46 5.34
CA THR A 193 18.93 -8.72 4.06
C THR A 193 17.91 -9.01 2.96
N LEU A 194 18.33 -8.85 1.70
CA LEU A 194 17.50 -9.19 0.54
C LEU A 194 17.13 -10.68 0.51
N ASP A 195 18.06 -11.55 0.90
CA ASP A 195 17.85 -13.00 0.93
C ASP A 195 16.81 -13.40 1.98
N GLU A 196 16.75 -12.71 3.13
CA GLU A 196 15.69 -12.91 4.12
C GLU A 196 14.32 -12.49 3.58
N LEU A 197 14.22 -11.32 2.92
CA LEU A 197 12.98 -10.87 2.29
C LEU A 197 12.50 -11.85 1.20
N LEU A 198 13.41 -12.31 0.33
CA LEU A 198 13.11 -13.31 -0.69
C LEU A 198 12.67 -14.64 -0.07
N SER A 199 13.32 -15.07 1.01
CA SER A 199 12.98 -16.30 1.72
C SER A 199 11.59 -16.22 2.36
N ILE A 200 11.25 -15.09 2.99
CA ILE A 200 9.92 -14.83 3.52
C ILE A 200 8.87 -14.94 2.41
N TYR A 201 9.06 -14.26 1.29
CA TYR A 201 8.14 -14.32 0.15
C TYR A 201 7.94 -15.75 -0.36
N ARG A 202 9.02 -16.48 -0.60
CA ARG A 202 8.99 -17.83 -1.16
C ARG A 202 8.30 -18.85 -0.25
N VAL A 203 8.59 -18.79 1.05
CA VAL A 203 8.17 -19.82 2.01
C VAL A 203 6.81 -19.50 2.63
N GLN A 204 6.58 -18.24 2.99
CA GLN A 204 5.45 -17.87 3.85
C GLN A 204 4.26 -17.31 3.07
N PHE A 205 4.45 -16.96 1.80
CA PHE A 205 3.40 -16.40 0.94
C PHE A 205 3.16 -17.22 -0.34
N PRO A 206 2.98 -18.56 -0.26
CA PRO A 206 2.80 -19.41 -1.43
C PRO A 206 1.55 -19.05 -2.25
N VAL A 207 0.46 -18.64 -1.58
CA VAL A 207 -0.79 -18.24 -2.25
C VAL A 207 -0.61 -16.93 -3.02
N LEU A 208 0.01 -15.92 -2.41
CA LEU A 208 0.34 -14.67 -3.11
C LEU A 208 1.24 -14.94 -4.32
N ARG A 209 2.29 -15.74 -4.14
CA ARG A 209 3.21 -16.11 -5.22
C ARG A 209 2.48 -16.84 -6.36
N GLN A 210 1.60 -17.78 -6.04
CA GLN A 210 0.77 -18.47 -7.03
C GLN A 210 -0.09 -17.47 -7.81
N TYR A 211 -0.79 -16.56 -7.12
CA TYR A 211 -1.65 -15.57 -7.78
C TYR A 211 -0.86 -14.61 -8.65
N GLU A 212 0.25 -14.07 -8.16
CA GLU A 212 1.08 -13.15 -8.93
C GLU A 212 1.70 -13.81 -10.16
N SER A 213 2.14 -15.07 -10.05
CA SER A 213 2.75 -15.81 -11.17
C SER A 213 1.80 -16.08 -12.34
N ASP A 214 0.50 -15.91 -12.14
CA ASP A 214 -0.54 -16.02 -13.17
C ASP A 214 -1.45 -14.79 -13.21
N THR A 215 -0.99 -13.64 -12.69
CA THR A 215 -1.64 -12.34 -12.90
C THR A 215 -1.01 -11.65 -14.11
N TRP A 216 -1.83 -11.37 -15.11
CA TRP A 216 -1.41 -10.79 -16.38
C TRP A 216 -1.88 -9.35 -16.49
N TYR A 217 -1.02 -8.53 -17.03
CA TYR A 217 -1.25 -7.11 -17.26
C TYR A 217 -1.24 -6.82 -18.74
N ASP A 218 -2.07 -5.87 -19.14
CA ASP A 218 -2.09 -5.31 -20.48
C ASP A 218 -0.93 -4.33 -20.73
N ALA A 219 -0.84 -3.82 -21.95
CA ALA A 219 0.18 -2.87 -22.39
C ALA A 219 0.13 -1.53 -21.64
N ASN A 220 -0.97 -1.23 -20.94
CA ASN A 220 -1.14 -0.03 -20.12
C ASN A 220 -0.98 -0.31 -18.62
N GLY A 221 -0.69 -1.55 -18.22
CA GLY A 221 -0.54 -1.94 -16.83
C GLY A 221 -1.85 -2.18 -16.06
N ARG A 222 -2.97 -2.38 -16.77
CA ARG A 222 -4.23 -2.86 -16.19
C ARG A 222 -4.20 -4.38 -16.10
N VAL A 223 -4.76 -4.96 -15.04
CA VAL A 223 -4.91 -6.42 -14.93
C VAL A 223 -5.90 -6.91 -15.97
N VAL A 224 -5.43 -7.70 -16.94
CA VAL A 224 -6.26 -8.38 -17.95
C VAL A 224 -6.71 -9.75 -17.47
N PHE A 225 -6.01 -10.38 -16.52
CA PHE A 225 -6.42 -11.65 -15.91
C PHE A 225 -5.74 -11.85 -14.55
N THR A 226 -6.47 -12.39 -13.57
CA THR A 226 -5.89 -12.84 -12.30
C THR A 226 -6.67 -14.03 -11.71
N PRO A 227 -6.00 -15.04 -11.13
CA PRO A 227 -6.66 -16.09 -10.37
C PRO A 227 -6.95 -15.70 -8.91
N SER A 228 -6.63 -14.47 -8.48
CA SER A 228 -6.80 -14.07 -7.08
C SER A 228 -8.26 -14.08 -6.65
N LYS A 229 -8.53 -14.81 -5.56
CA LYS A 229 -9.85 -14.80 -4.90
C LYS A 229 -10.16 -13.47 -4.20
N GLY A 230 -9.16 -12.62 -3.98
CA GLY A 230 -9.32 -11.29 -3.40
C GLY A 230 -9.72 -10.21 -4.41
N LEU A 231 -9.70 -10.52 -5.72
CA LEU A 231 -10.03 -9.59 -6.80
C LEU A 231 -11.13 -10.17 -7.73
N PRO A 232 -12.29 -10.59 -7.18
CA PRO A 232 -13.36 -11.12 -8.01
C PRO A 232 -13.82 -10.08 -9.04
N GLY A 233 -13.98 -10.51 -10.30
CA GLY A 233 -14.44 -9.66 -11.39
C GLY A 233 -13.37 -8.81 -12.08
N VAL A 234 -12.13 -8.79 -11.57
CA VAL A 234 -11.01 -8.07 -12.20
C VAL A 234 -10.41 -8.88 -13.36
N GLY A 235 -10.30 -8.25 -14.53
CA GLY A 235 -9.77 -8.90 -15.74
C GLY A 235 -10.83 -9.74 -16.48
N LEU A 236 -10.40 -10.47 -17.50
CA LEU A 236 -11.21 -11.46 -18.21
C LEU A 236 -11.35 -12.74 -17.36
N PRO A 237 -12.45 -13.50 -17.50
CA PRO A 237 -12.51 -14.90 -17.06
C PRO A 237 -11.43 -15.75 -17.73
N ARG A 238 -11.07 -16.89 -17.12
CA ARG A 238 -9.95 -17.73 -17.64
C ARG A 238 -10.24 -18.25 -19.04
N GLU A 239 -11.48 -18.70 -19.27
CA GLU A 239 -12.01 -19.20 -20.52
C GLU A 239 -11.95 -18.16 -21.66
N GLU A 240 -12.09 -16.87 -21.32
CA GLU A 240 -11.96 -15.76 -22.28
C GLU A 240 -10.50 -15.33 -22.45
N PHE A 241 -9.68 -15.44 -21.40
CA PHE A 241 -8.28 -15.03 -21.45
C PHE A 241 -7.38 -16.02 -22.20
N GLU A 242 -7.53 -17.33 -22.01
CA GLU A 242 -6.63 -18.33 -22.62
C GLU A 242 -6.54 -18.25 -24.16
N PRO A 243 -7.63 -18.00 -24.93
CA PRO A 243 -7.56 -17.80 -26.37
C PRO A 243 -6.76 -16.57 -26.80
N VAL A 244 -6.78 -15.50 -25.98
CA VAL A 244 -6.18 -14.19 -26.30
C VAL A 244 -4.83 -13.95 -25.62
N LYS A 245 -4.42 -14.82 -24.69
CA LYS A 245 -3.21 -14.72 -23.87
C LYS A 245 -1.92 -14.50 -24.66
N LYS A 246 -1.86 -15.02 -25.89
CA LYS A 246 -0.69 -14.92 -26.79
C LYS A 246 -0.77 -13.75 -27.77
N MET A 247 -1.80 -12.90 -27.69
CA MET A 247 -1.89 -11.71 -28.52
C MET A 247 -0.70 -10.80 -28.27
N THR A 248 -0.04 -10.39 -29.36
CA THR A 248 1.07 -9.44 -29.35
C THR A 248 0.63 -8.02 -29.70
N GLU A 249 -0.51 -7.89 -30.35
CA GLU A 249 -1.11 -6.61 -30.80
C GLU A 249 -2.64 -6.68 -30.77
N GLY A 250 -3.29 -5.53 -30.90
CA GLY A 250 -4.75 -5.41 -30.86
C GLY A 250 -5.32 -5.23 -29.45
N ALA A 251 -6.63 -5.35 -29.34
CA ALA A 251 -7.37 -5.15 -28.10
C ALA A 251 -8.49 -6.18 -27.94
N VAL A 252 -8.83 -6.47 -26.68
CA VAL A 252 -9.98 -7.28 -26.29
C VAL A 252 -10.88 -6.44 -25.42
N THR A 253 -12.19 -6.46 -25.69
CA THR A 253 -13.17 -5.69 -24.94
C THR A 253 -14.05 -6.60 -24.09
N ARG A 254 -14.39 -6.15 -22.89
CA ARG A 254 -15.35 -6.81 -22.01
C ARG A 254 -16.38 -5.79 -21.55
N GLU A 255 -17.65 -6.10 -21.77
CA GLU A 255 -18.74 -5.32 -21.18
C GLU A 255 -18.96 -5.78 -19.74
N ILE A 256 -19.07 -4.83 -18.82
CA ILE A 256 -19.41 -5.10 -17.43
C ILE A 256 -20.51 -4.17 -16.96
N GLU A 257 -21.35 -4.69 -16.07
CA GLU A 257 -22.31 -3.89 -15.32
C GLU A 257 -21.60 -3.18 -14.17
N ASP A 258 -21.81 -1.88 -14.05
CA ASP A 258 -21.28 -1.04 -12.98
C ASP A 258 -22.45 -0.37 -12.24
N ASP A 259 -22.59 -0.68 -10.96
CA ASP A 259 -23.58 -0.10 -10.04
C ASP A 259 -22.89 0.68 -8.90
N THR A 260 -21.69 1.20 -9.15
CA THR A 260 -20.91 1.93 -8.14
C THR A 260 -21.26 3.42 -8.06
N LEU A 261 -22.04 3.94 -9.01
CA LEU A 261 -22.45 5.34 -9.07
C LEU A 261 -23.95 5.51 -8.78
N PRO A 262 -24.39 6.64 -8.21
CA PRO A 262 -25.81 6.96 -8.10
C PRO A 262 -26.48 6.96 -9.48
N GLY A 263 -27.63 6.30 -9.61
CA GLY A 263 -28.35 6.18 -10.89
C GLY A 263 -28.71 4.75 -11.29
N GLY A 264 -28.18 3.76 -10.55
CA GLY A 264 -28.41 2.34 -10.79
C GLY A 264 -27.39 1.74 -11.78
N PRO A 265 -27.52 0.43 -12.07
CA PRO A 265 -26.56 -0.29 -12.89
C PRO A 265 -26.51 0.25 -14.33
N PHE A 266 -25.30 0.47 -14.85
CA PHE A 266 -25.07 0.82 -16.25
C PHE A 266 -23.98 -0.06 -16.88
N ALA A 267 -24.10 -0.32 -18.19
CA ALA A 267 -23.09 -1.06 -18.93
C ALA A 267 -21.88 -0.16 -19.24
N ARG A 268 -20.68 -0.66 -18.95
CA ARG A 268 -19.42 -0.04 -19.37
C ARG A 268 -18.52 -1.06 -20.07
N THR A 269 -17.87 -0.64 -21.14
CA THR A 269 -16.90 -1.46 -21.86
C THR A 269 -15.48 -1.18 -21.36
N ILE A 270 -14.78 -2.23 -20.93
CA ILE A 270 -13.35 -2.18 -20.63
C ILE A 270 -12.59 -2.71 -21.84
N GLU A 271 -11.58 -1.98 -22.29
CA GLU A 271 -10.65 -2.40 -23.33
C GLU A 271 -9.30 -2.79 -22.70
N TYR A 272 -8.77 -3.95 -23.10
CA TYR A 272 -7.45 -4.47 -22.72
C TYR A 272 -6.55 -4.53 -23.96
N ARG A 273 -5.38 -3.89 -23.90
CA ARG A 273 -4.45 -3.82 -25.05
C ARG A 273 -3.29 -4.81 -24.93
N ALA A 274 -3.06 -5.60 -25.97
CA ALA A 274 -1.89 -6.47 -26.07
C ALA A 274 -0.60 -5.65 -26.32
N PRO A 275 0.61 -6.15 -25.99
CA PRO A 275 0.88 -7.50 -25.46
C PRO A 275 0.54 -7.67 -23.99
N PHE A 276 0.11 -8.88 -23.62
CA PHE A 276 -0.13 -9.25 -22.23
C PHE A 276 1.15 -9.82 -21.60
N SER A 277 1.47 -9.38 -20.38
CA SER A 277 2.67 -9.84 -19.69
C SER A 277 2.50 -9.92 -18.17
N ARG A 278 3.33 -10.76 -17.55
CA ARG A 278 3.38 -10.97 -16.10
C ARG A 278 4.51 -10.14 -15.48
N ARG A 279 4.57 -10.12 -14.14
CA ARG A 279 5.66 -9.54 -13.37
C ARG A 279 6.32 -10.59 -12.49
N ASP A 280 7.62 -10.44 -12.28
CA ASP A 280 8.38 -11.24 -11.32
C ASP A 280 8.71 -10.36 -10.10
N ARG A 281 8.08 -10.67 -8.95
CA ARG A 281 8.30 -9.94 -7.70
C ARG A 281 9.73 -10.05 -7.19
N GLU A 282 10.41 -11.17 -7.41
CA GLU A 282 11.78 -11.33 -6.94
C GLU A 282 12.75 -10.45 -7.74
N GLU A 283 12.57 -10.35 -9.05
CA GLU A 283 13.32 -9.39 -9.88
C GLU A 283 13.04 -7.95 -9.46
N ASP A 284 11.76 -7.63 -9.22
CA ASP A 284 11.38 -6.29 -8.77
C ASP A 284 11.92 -5.98 -7.36
N TYR A 285 12.02 -6.96 -6.46
CA TYR A 285 12.70 -6.81 -5.18
C TYR A 285 14.19 -6.54 -5.35
N ARG A 286 14.89 -7.27 -6.22
CA ARG A 286 16.32 -7.01 -6.50
C ARG A 286 16.53 -5.58 -7.02
N ALA A 287 15.73 -5.15 -7.99
CA ALA A 287 15.81 -3.79 -8.54
C ALA A 287 15.50 -2.71 -7.50
N ALA A 288 14.43 -2.88 -6.71
CA ALA A 288 14.08 -1.96 -5.64
C ALA A 288 15.15 -1.92 -4.55
N TRP A 289 15.70 -3.06 -4.15
CA TRP A 289 16.73 -3.16 -3.13
C TRP A 289 17.98 -2.40 -3.53
N GLU A 290 18.45 -2.60 -4.76
CA GLU A 290 19.61 -1.89 -5.29
C GLU A 290 19.36 -0.37 -5.34
N ALA A 291 18.21 0.05 -5.87
CA ALA A 291 17.86 1.45 -6.01
C ALA A 291 17.78 2.17 -4.65
N PHE A 292 17.05 1.60 -3.68
CA PHE A 292 16.89 2.22 -2.36
C PHE A 292 18.18 2.19 -1.54
N SER A 293 18.96 1.11 -1.61
CA SER A 293 20.29 1.06 -0.98
C SER A 293 21.21 2.16 -1.52
N ARG A 294 21.14 2.44 -2.83
CA ARG A 294 21.89 3.53 -3.46
C ARG A 294 21.38 4.91 -3.04
N ARG A 295 20.07 5.11 -2.96
CA ARG A 295 19.44 6.36 -2.50
C ARG A 295 19.86 6.68 -1.06
N ALA A 296 19.85 5.68 -0.18
CA ALA A 296 20.25 5.87 1.21
C ALA A 296 21.73 6.28 1.36
N LYS A 297 22.65 5.68 0.60
CA LYS A 297 24.06 6.07 0.58
C LYS A 297 24.29 7.51 0.10
N ARG A 298 23.44 8.01 -0.81
CA ARG A 298 23.52 9.41 -1.29
C ARG A 298 23.01 10.39 -0.24
N GLY A 299 21.95 10.05 0.48
CA GLY A 299 21.42 10.87 1.59
C GLY A 299 22.38 10.98 2.78
N THR A 300 23.11 9.90 3.10
CA THR A 300 24.13 9.92 4.16
C THR A 300 25.42 10.63 3.77
N GLY A 301 25.70 10.80 2.47
CA GLY A 301 26.89 11.50 1.97
C GLY A 301 26.96 12.99 2.37
N PHE A 302 25.82 13.65 2.58
CA PHE A 302 25.78 15.06 3.02
C PHE A 302 25.94 15.19 4.55
N LEU A 303 25.50 14.20 5.33
CA LEU A 303 25.61 14.17 6.79
C LEU A 303 26.95 13.57 7.28
N GLY A 304 27.59 12.70 6.48
CA GLY A 304 28.91 12.14 6.77
C GLY A 304 30.05 13.17 6.74
N GLY A 305 29.90 14.26 5.99
CA GLY A 305 30.87 15.34 5.92
C GLY A 305 30.88 16.27 7.15
N ILE A 306 29.78 16.36 7.89
CA ILE A 306 29.64 17.30 9.02
C ILE A 306 30.05 16.64 10.35
N ARG A 307 29.93 15.32 10.49
CA ARG A 307 30.42 14.59 11.68
C ARG A 307 31.95 14.48 11.79
N GLY A 308 32.69 14.79 10.72
CA GLY A 308 34.16 14.84 10.73
C GLY A 308 34.77 16.17 11.18
N LEU A 309 33.96 17.23 11.35
CA LEU A 309 34.45 18.60 11.59
C LEU A 309 34.27 19.10 13.03
N PHE A 310 33.54 18.39 13.90
CA PHE A 310 33.36 18.76 15.31
C PHE A 310 33.66 17.60 16.26
N GLY A 311 34.90 17.11 16.19
CA GLY A 311 35.34 15.98 17.02
C GLY A 311 36.85 15.94 17.27
N ARG A 312 37.48 17.10 17.55
CA ARG A 312 38.77 17.19 18.25
C ARG A 312 38.93 18.56 18.92
N SER A 313 38.53 18.64 20.19
CA SER A 313 39.24 19.31 21.30
C SER A 313 38.43 19.10 22.58
#